data_AF-A0A7S2YUD2-F1
#
_entry.id   AF-A0A7S2YUD2-F1
#
_cell.length_a   1.000
_cell.length_b   1.000
_cell.length_c   1.000
_cell.angle_alpha   90.00
_cell.angle_beta   90.00
_cell.angle_gamma   90.00
#
_symmetry.space_group_name_H-M   'P 1'
#
loop_
_entity.id
_entity.type
_entity.pdbx_description
1 polymer ?
#
loop_
_entity_poly.entity_id
_entity_poly.type
_entity_poly.pdbx_seq_one_letter_code
_entity_poly.pdbx_strand_id
1 'polypeptide(L)'
;AFLSWPPFRDATRVGLFVSSPKLKEVQTEGLIEHCLGGNKKCFVPKVSGDGLMHMLQIESLADLSPEPPYNIPEPKERDAVGNPRPEASEVGLDLFIIPGLAFDDQ
;
A
#
# COMPACT_ATOMS: atom_id res chain seq x y z
N ALA A 1 -13.88 -12.02 -10.33
CA ALA A 1 -12.60 -12.11 -9.58
C ALA A 1 -12.19 -10.69 -9.17
N PHE A 2 -11.37 -10.50 -8.13
CA PHE A 2 -10.99 -9.16 -7.66
C PHE A 2 -10.32 -8.32 -8.75
N LEU A 3 -9.38 -8.89 -9.51
CA LEU A 3 -8.68 -8.21 -10.60
C LEU A 3 -9.59 -7.73 -11.75
N SER A 4 -10.76 -8.37 -11.92
CA SER A 4 -11.74 -8.01 -12.94
C SER A 4 -12.82 -7.05 -12.42
N TRP A 5 -12.78 -6.67 -11.15
CA TRP A 5 -13.73 -5.74 -10.56
C TRP A 5 -13.46 -4.32 -11.09
N PRO A 6 -14.42 -3.64 -11.72
CA PRO A 6 -14.16 -2.39 -12.44
C PRO A 6 -13.44 -1.30 -11.61
N PRO A 7 -13.79 -1.03 -10.33
CA PRO A 7 -13.05 -0.08 -9.52
C PRO A 7 -11.55 -0.40 -9.40
N PHE A 8 -11.18 -1.67 -9.24
CA PHE A 8 -9.77 -2.05 -9.21
C PHE A 8 -9.14 -2.02 -10.61
N ARG A 9 -9.83 -2.56 -11.62
CA ARG A 9 -9.34 -2.63 -13.01
C ARG A 9 -9.04 -1.24 -13.56
N ASP A 10 -9.92 -0.28 -13.33
CA ASP A 10 -9.89 1.05 -13.94
C ASP A 10 -9.05 2.07 -13.13
N ALA A 11 -8.80 1.81 -11.85
CA ALA A 11 -7.96 2.66 -11.00
C ALA A 11 -6.52 2.77 -11.52
N THR A 12 -5.94 3.96 -11.49
CA THR A 12 -4.54 4.24 -11.84
C THR A 12 -3.68 4.54 -10.62
N ARG A 13 -4.29 4.96 -9.51
CA ARG A 13 -3.66 5.22 -8.21
C ARG A 13 -4.37 4.39 -7.16
N VAL A 14 -3.69 3.35 -6.66
CA VAL A 14 -4.28 2.38 -5.74
C VAL A 14 -3.54 2.43 -4.41
N GLY A 15 -4.28 2.65 -3.33
CA GLY A 15 -3.81 2.46 -1.96
C GLY A 15 -4.01 1.02 -1.52
N LEU A 16 -2.97 0.40 -0.98
CA LEU A 16 -2.97 -0.97 -0.47
C LEU A 16 -2.31 -1.01 0.90
N PHE A 17 -2.83 -1.80 1.83
CA PHE A 17 -2.05 -2.21 2.99
C PHE A 17 -1.06 -3.32 2.60
N VAL A 18 0.08 -3.36 3.29
CA VAL A 18 1.06 -4.45 3.13
C VAL A 18 0.76 -5.51 4.17
N SER A 19 0.29 -6.67 3.72
CA SER A 19 -0.06 -7.77 4.61
C SER A 19 1.16 -8.30 5.35
N SER A 20 1.02 -8.58 6.65
CA SER A 20 2.06 -9.25 7.43
C SER A 20 1.63 -10.68 7.82
N PRO A 21 2.48 -11.70 7.63
CA PRO A 21 2.19 -13.06 8.08
C PRO A 21 1.86 -13.17 9.58
N LYS A 22 2.41 -12.26 10.40
CA LYS A 22 2.17 -12.23 11.85
C LYS A 22 0.73 -11.86 12.20
N LEU A 23 0.07 -11.05 11.36
CA LEU A 23 -1.26 -10.51 11.62
C LEU A 23 -2.39 -11.41 11.07
N LYS A 24 -2.04 -12.48 10.34
CA LYS A 24 -3.01 -13.42 9.72
C LYS A 24 -4.05 -12.72 8.84
N GLU A 25 -3.61 -11.68 8.14
CA GLU A 25 -4.43 -10.89 7.23
C GLU A 25 -4.54 -11.55 5.85
N VAL A 26 -5.49 -11.07 5.05
CA VAL A 26 -5.53 -11.36 3.61
C VAL A 26 -4.20 -10.92 2.99
N GLN A 27 -3.58 -11.81 2.22
CA GLN A 27 -2.29 -11.55 1.58
C GLN A 27 -2.47 -10.56 0.41
N THR A 28 -1.76 -9.43 0.46
CA THR A 28 -1.85 -8.37 -0.56
C THR A 28 -0.63 -8.27 -1.46
N GLU A 29 0.43 -9.03 -1.20
CA GLU A 29 1.68 -9.00 -1.98
C GLU A 29 1.43 -9.21 -3.48
N GLY A 30 0.63 -10.21 -3.86
CA GLY A 30 0.28 -10.43 -5.26
C GLY A 30 -0.54 -9.30 -5.91
N LEU A 31 -1.31 -8.53 -5.12
CA LEU A 31 -1.99 -7.31 -5.63
C LEU A 31 -1.00 -6.17 -5.82
N ILE A 32 -0.03 -6.02 -4.91
CA ILE A 32 1.05 -5.04 -5.01
C ILE A 32 1.89 -5.33 -6.26
N GLU A 33 2.34 -6.57 -6.44
CA GLU A 33 3.07 -7.00 -7.64
C GLU A 33 2.27 -6.75 -8.92
N HIS A 34 0.97 -7.05 -8.91
CA HIS A 34 0.10 -6.78 -10.05
C HIS A 34 0.03 -5.28 -10.39
N CYS A 35 -0.05 -4.41 -9.38
CA CYS A 35 -0.03 -2.96 -9.59
C CYS A 35 1.32 -2.51 -10.16
N LEU A 36 2.43 -2.95 -9.56
CA LEU A 36 3.80 -2.57 -9.94
C LEU A 36 4.21 -3.08 -11.33
N GLY A 37 3.70 -4.25 -11.74
CA GLY A 37 3.92 -4.80 -13.09
C GLY A 37 3.01 -4.21 -14.16
N GLY A 38 2.03 -3.39 -13.78
CA GLY A 38 1.08 -2.73 -14.67
C GLY A 38 1.27 -1.22 -14.74
N ASN A 39 0.25 -0.52 -15.25
CA ASN A 39 0.24 0.94 -15.33
C ASN A 39 -0.42 1.58 -14.10
N LYS A 40 -0.29 0.97 -12.91
CA LYS A 40 -0.90 1.47 -11.67
C LYS A 40 0.19 1.98 -10.73
N LYS A 41 -0.01 3.18 -10.18
CA LYS A 41 0.77 3.69 -9.06
C LYS A 41 0.28 3.04 -7.77
N CYS A 42 1.20 2.43 -7.03
CA CYS A 42 0.93 1.72 -5.80
C CYS A 42 1.35 2.56 -4.60
N PHE A 43 0.41 2.84 -3.70
CA PHE A 43 0.64 3.59 -2.46
C PHE A 43 0.44 2.66 -1.27
N VAL A 44 1.39 2.67 -0.34
CA VAL A 44 1.38 1.81 0.85
C VAL A 44 1.63 2.63 2.12
N PRO A 45 1.11 2.19 3.27
CA PRO A 45 1.19 2.97 4.50
C PRO A 45 2.61 2.96 5.08
N LYS A 46 3.05 4.14 5.53
CA LYS A 46 4.12 4.36 6.49
C LYS A 46 3.50 5.00 7.73
N VAL A 47 3.75 4.44 8.91
CA VAL A 47 3.21 4.98 10.16
C VAL A 47 4.29 5.76 10.89
N SER A 48 4.03 7.01 11.23
CA SER A 48 4.91 7.82 12.07
C SER A 48 4.61 7.58 13.56
N GLY A 49 5.58 7.90 14.42
CA GLY A 49 5.49 7.63 15.86
C GLY A 49 4.40 8.40 16.61
N ASP A 50 3.78 9.40 15.98
CA ASP A 50 2.62 10.15 16.48
C ASP A 50 1.27 9.55 16.04
N GLY A 51 1.29 8.42 15.34
CA GLY A 51 0.09 7.73 14.86
C GLY A 51 -0.47 8.28 13.56
N LEU A 52 0.24 9.20 12.88
CA LEU A 52 -0.12 9.59 11.52
C LEU A 52 0.29 8.51 10.53
N MET A 53 -0.49 8.36 9.46
CA MET A 53 -0.25 7.42 8.39
C MET A 53 -0.03 8.19 7.08
N HIS A 54 1.14 8.01 6.51
CA HIS A 54 1.51 8.55 5.20
C HIS A 54 1.40 7.45 4.16
N MET A 55 0.67 7.70 3.08
CA MET A 55 0.55 6.73 1.99
C MET A 55 1.58 7.08 0.91
N LEU A 56 2.71 6.38 0.88
CA LEU A 56 3.84 6.68 0.01
C LEU A 56 3.82 5.80 -1.24
N GLN A 57 4.14 6.39 -2.39
CA GLN A 57 4.28 5.63 -3.63
C GLN A 57 5.52 4.71 -3.58
N ILE A 58 5.34 3.44 -3.92
CA ILE A 58 6.43 2.50 -4.16
C ILE A 58 6.56 2.17 -5.65
N GLU A 59 7.77 1.84 -6.07
CA GLU A 59 8.12 1.42 -7.43
C GLU A 59 8.59 -0.03 -7.45
N SER A 60 8.94 -0.60 -6.30
CA SER A 60 9.36 -1.99 -6.15
C SER A 60 9.00 -2.54 -4.77
N LEU A 61 8.83 -3.86 -4.65
CA LEU A 61 8.79 -4.53 -3.35
C LEU A 61 10.08 -4.31 -2.53
N ALA A 62 11.21 -4.04 -3.19
CA ALA A 62 12.47 -3.70 -2.53
C ALA A 62 12.43 -2.34 -1.80
N ASP A 63 11.41 -1.53 -2.03
CA ASP A 63 11.18 -0.29 -1.29
C ASP A 63 10.67 -0.51 0.13
N LEU A 64 10.21 -1.74 0.42
CA LEU A 64 9.61 -2.12 1.68
C LEU A 64 10.65 -2.75 2.62
N SER A 65 10.66 -2.30 3.87
CA SER A 65 11.44 -2.93 4.94
C SER A 65 10.54 -3.24 6.13
N PRO A 66 10.67 -4.41 6.77
CA PRO A 66 9.93 -4.71 7.99
C PRO A 66 10.30 -3.72 9.11
N GLU A 67 9.31 -3.00 9.64
CA GLU A 67 9.53 -2.02 10.70
C GLU A 67 9.03 -2.52 12.08
N PRO A 68 9.76 -2.27 13.17
CA PRO A 68 9.28 -2.55 14.51
C PRO A 68 8.09 -1.63 14.89
N PRO A 69 7.22 -2.05 15.82
CA PRO A 69 7.30 -3.28 16.62
C PRO A 69 6.62 -4.49 15.98
N TYR A 70 5.77 -4.27 14.97
CA TYR A 70 4.90 -5.32 14.41
C TYR A 70 5.54 -6.08 13.24
N ASN A 71 6.67 -5.60 12.72
CA ASN A 71 7.37 -6.17 11.57
C ASN A 71 6.48 -6.17 10.31
N ILE A 72 5.66 -5.13 10.18
CA ILE A 72 4.89 -4.84 8.96
C ILE A 72 5.88 -4.16 8.01
N PRO A 73 5.98 -4.59 6.74
CA PRO A 73 6.85 -3.91 5.79
C PRO A 73 6.28 -2.52 5.44
N GLU A 74 7.08 -1.48 5.68
CA GLU A 74 6.75 -0.09 5.37
C GLU A 74 7.68 0.46 4.29
N PRO A 75 7.24 1.44 3.50
CA PRO A 75 8.09 2.09 2.53
C PRO A 75 9.07 3.05 3.24
N LYS A 76 10.29 3.13 2.71
CA LYS A 76 11.23 4.19 3.08
C LYS A 76 10.70 5.55 2.64
N GLU A 77 10.95 6.61 3.42
CA GLU A 77 10.48 7.97 3.09
C GLU A 77 11.03 8.51 1.76
N ARG A 78 12.21 8.03 1.38
CA ARG A 78 12.94 8.44 0.19
C ARG A 78 13.15 7.27 -0.75
N ASP A 79 13.27 7.59 -2.04
CA ASP A 79 13.66 6.64 -3.07
C ASP A 79 15.15 6.26 -2.96
N ALA A 80 15.62 5.39 -3.87
CA ALA A 80 17.00 4.92 -3.87
C ALA A 80 18.06 6.01 -4.13
N VAL A 81 17.65 7.16 -4.69
CA VAL A 81 18.52 8.31 -5.00
C VAL A 81 18.33 9.49 -4.03
N GLY A 82 17.44 9.35 -3.04
CA GLY A 82 17.24 10.29 -1.95
C GLY A 82 16.10 11.30 -2.15
N ASN A 83 15.30 11.19 -3.21
CA ASN A 83 14.13 12.07 -3.40
C ASN A 83 12.99 11.66 -2.46
N PRO A 84 12.18 12.62 -1.97
CA PRO A 84 10.94 12.28 -1.27
C PRO A 84 10.00 11.52 -2.20
N ARG A 85 9.34 10.49 -1.68
CA ARG A 85 8.31 9.76 -2.43
C ARG A 85 7.02 10.58 -2.50
N PRO A 86 6.27 10.50 -3.62
CA PRO A 86 4.94 11.11 -3.70
C PRO A 86 4.00 10.59 -2.61
N GLU A 87 3.28 11.49 -1.96
CA GLU A 87 2.23 11.14 -1.02
C GLU A 87 0.86 11.07 -1.71
N ALA A 88 0.03 10.10 -1.31
CA ALA A 88 -1.33 9.98 -1.81
C ALA A 88 -2.22 11.19 -1.44
N SER A 89 -1.88 11.93 -0.39
CA SER A 89 -2.56 13.17 0.03
C SER A 89 -2.40 14.30 -1.00
N GLU A 90 -1.29 14.31 -1.74
CA GLU A 90 -0.98 15.32 -2.76
C GLU A 90 -1.58 14.97 -4.12
N VAL A 91 -1.59 13.67 -4.45
CA VAL A 91 -1.99 13.20 -5.78
C VAL A 91 -3.37 12.55 -5.81
N GLY A 92 -3.96 12.20 -4.67
CA GLY A 92 -5.23 11.47 -4.56
C GLY A 92 -5.13 9.96 -4.88
N LEU A 93 -6.17 9.22 -4.49
CA LEU A 93 -6.34 7.79 -4.82
C LEU A 93 -7.62 7.58 -5.60
N ASP A 94 -7.60 6.66 -6.57
CA ASP A 94 -8.79 6.21 -7.29
C ASP A 94 -9.49 5.07 -6.52
N LEU A 95 -8.71 4.25 -5.81
CA LEU A 95 -9.19 3.15 -4.98
C LEU A 95 -8.28 2.99 -3.77
N PHE A 96 -8.87 2.74 -2.59
CA PHE A 96 -8.14 2.38 -1.38
C PHE A 96 -8.68 1.06 -0.82
N ILE A 97 -7.81 0.05 -0.74
CA ILE A 97 -8.12 -1.21 -0.06
C ILE A 97 -7.72 -1.08 1.41
N ILE A 98 -8.73 -1.11 2.27
CA ILE A 98 -8.59 -0.85 3.70
C ILE A 98 -8.56 -2.20 4.45
N PRO A 99 -7.55 -2.47 5.30
CA PRO A 99 -7.54 -3.66 6.15
C PRO A 99 -8.55 -3.52 7.29
N GLY A 100 -8.97 -4.64 7.87
CA GLY A 100 -9.82 -4.63 9.06
C GLY A 100 -9.96 -6.02 9.65
N LEU A 101 -10.21 -6.06 10.96
CA LEU A 101 -10.41 -7.32 11.69
C LEU A 101 -11.81 -7.90 11.46
N ALA A 102 -12.81 -7.02 11.40
CA ALA A 102 -14.19 -7.35 11.18
C ALA A 102 -14.88 -6.21 10.42
N PHE A 103 -15.79 -6.59 9.54
CA PHE A 103 -16.69 -5.71 8.81
C PHE A 103 -18.09 -6.29 8.97
N ASP A 104 -19.10 -5.43 9.10
CA ASP A 104 -20.50 -5.81 9.01
C ASP A 104 -21.03 -5.54 7.59
N ASP A 105 -22.35 -5.65 7.41
CA ASP A 105 -23.02 -5.51 6.11
C ASP A 105 -23.59 -4.10 5.87
N GLN A 106 -23.27 -3.13 6.74
CA GLN A 106 -23.78 -1.75 6.68
C GLN A 106 -22.88 -0.80 5.88
#